data_AF-A0A3A3DDS8-F1
#
_entry.id   AF-A0A3A3DDS8-F1
#
_cell.length_a   1.000
_cell.length_b   1.000
_cell.length_c   1.000
_cell.angle_alpha   90.00
_cell.angle_beta   90.00
_cell.angle_gamma   90.00
#
_symmetry.space_group_name_H-M   'P 1'
#
loop_
_entity.id
_entity.type
_entity.pdbx_description
1 polymer ?
#
loop_
_entity_poly.entity_id
_entity_poly.type
_entity_poly.pdbx_seq_one_letter_code
_entity_poly.pdbx_strand_id
1 'polypeptide(L)'
;MNPWVIAGFCLVGSGFIAWCTARLQLRWPLPVLALLLMAISLQLLFAARGQGGFHDLAAIVAQGFTTVPALLGAATGLALAHIRRHKIRWRSAFGLTSAVAFAVAAAASVATFLI
;
A
#
# COMPACT_ATOMS: atom_id res chain seq x y z
N MET A 1 3.75 -16.70 13.83
CA MET A 1 4.47 -15.89 12.82
C MET A 1 4.72 -14.51 13.41
N ASN A 2 5.94 -13.98 13.37
CA ASN A 2 6.26 -12.69 14.03
C ASN A 2 5.74 -11.51 13.18
N PRO A 3 4.85 -10.63 13.70
CA PRO A 3 4.29 -9.50 12.95
C PRO A 3 5.35 -8.58 12.33
N TRP A 4 6.49 -8.43 12.98
CA TRP A 4 7.61 -7.63 12.50
C TRP A 4 8.26 -8.21 11.24
N VAL A 5 8.29 -9.53 11.12
CA VAL A 5 8.81 -10.21 9.93
C VAL A 5 7.87 -9.98 8.74
N ILE A 6 6.56 -10.02 8.98
CA ILE A 6 5.54 -9.72 7.96
C ILE A 6 5.69 -8.27 7.50
N ALA A 7 5.79 -7.32 8.44
CA ALA A 7 6.00 -5.92 8.12
C ALA A 7 7.26 -5.68 7.29
N GLY A 8 8.36 -6.37 7.63
CA GLY A 8 9.60 -6.35 6.85
C GLY A 8 9.40 -6.83 5.41
N PHE A 9 8.72 -7.98 5.23
CA PHE A 9 8.42 -8.50 3.89
C PHE A 9 7.48 -7.59 3.10
N CYS A 10 6.45 -7.02 3.73
CA CYS A 10 5.54 -6.08 3.10
C CYS A 10 6.26 -4.80 2.63
N LEU A 11 7.16 -4.27 3.48
CA LEU A 11 7.95 -3.07 3.17
C LEU A 11 8.97 -3.32 2.05
N VAL A 12 9.75 -4.40 2.14
CA VAL A 12 10.76 -4.73 1.14
C VAL A 12 10.09 -5.16 -0.17
N GLY A 13 9.04 -5.98 -0.10
CA GLY A 13 8.31 -6.45 -1.27
C GLY A 13 7.65 -5.33 -2.06
N SER A 14 6.90 -4.44 -1.39
CA SER A 14 6.25 -3.32 -2.09
C SER A 14 7.25 -2.31 -2.62
N GLY A 15 8.34 -2.04 -1.88
CA GLY A 15 9.42 -1.16 -2.32
C GLY A 15 10.19 -1.72 -3.51
N PHE A 16 10.47 -3.01 -3.51
CA PHE A 16 11.09 -3.69 -4.63
C PHE A 16 10.20 -3.66 -5.87
N ILE A 17 8.90 -3.96 -5.73
CA ILE A 17 7.93 -3.89 -6.84
C ILE A 17 7.87 -2.47 -7.39
N ALA A 18 7.75 -1.45 -6.53
CA ALA A 18 7.71 -0.05 -6.95
C ALA A 18 8.98 0.37 -7.71
N TRP A 19 10.15 0.02 -7.18
CA TRP A 19 11.43 0.34 -7.80
C TRP A 19 11.64 -0.41 -9.14
N CYS A 20 11.38 -1.71 -9.19
CA CYS A 20 11.46 -2.52 -10.41
C CYS A 20 10.49 -2.04 -11.48
N THR A 21 9.27 -1.66 -11.08
CA THR A 21 8.27 -1.13 -12.01
C THR A 21 8.75 0.17 -12.66
N ALA A 22 9.37 1.05 -11.88
CA ALA A 22 9.97 2.28 -12.40
C ALA A 22 11.20 2.02 -13.28
N ARG A 23 12.05 1.05 -12.90
CA ARG A 23 13.26 0.68 -13.66
C ARG A 23 12.92 0.06 -15.02
N LEU A 24 11.95 -0.86 -15.05
CA LEU A 24 11.55 -1.62 -16.23
C LEU A 24 10.42 -0.94 -17.04
N GLN A 25 9.93 0.22 -16.59
CA GLN A 25 8.81 0.96 -17.19
C GLN A 25 7.54 0.11 -17.38
N LEU A 26 7.34 -0.88 -16.52
CA LEU A 26 6.14 -1.73 -16.53
C LEU A 26 4.92 -0.90 -16.12
N ARG A 27 3.81 -1.04 -16.86
CA ARG A 27 2.62 -0.21 -16.65
C ARG A 27 1.59 -0.79 -15.68
N TRP A 28 1.63 -2.09 -15.46
CA TRP A 28 0.62 -2.86 -14.74
C TRP A 28 0.96 -3.24 -13.28
N PRO A 29 2.22 -3.40 -12.83
CA PRO A 29 2.47 -3.89 -11.47
C PRO A 29 2.13 -2.86 -10.39
N LEU A 30 2.41 -1.57 -10.66
CA LEU A 30 2.08 -0.47 -9.74
C LEU A 30 0.58 -0.32 -9.48
N PRO A 31 -0.29 -0.23 -10.51
CA PRO A 31 -1.72 -0.08 -10.29
C PRO A 31 -2.34 -1.33 -9.64
N VAL A 32 -1.85 -2.54 -9.97
CA VAL A 32 -2.32 -3.76 -9.31
C VAL A 32 -1.96 -3.74 -7.82
N LEU A 33 -0.72 -3.41 -7.48
CA LEU A 33 -0.30 -3.28 -6.08
C LEU A 33 -1.13 -2.22 -5.33
N ALA A 34 -1.36 -1.07 -5.96
CA ALA A 34 -2.11 0.03 -5.36
C ALA A 34 -3.59 -0.35 -5.14
N LEU A 35 -4.24 -1.00 -6.11
CA LEU A 35 -5.62 -1.47 -6.00
C LEU A 35 -5.76 -2.56 -4.94
N LEU A 36 -4.80 -3.49 -4.85
CA LEU A 36 -4.79 -4.51 -3.80
C LEU A 36 -4.66 -3.88 -2.41
N LEU A 37 -3.73 -2.92 -2.25
CA LEU A 37 -3.58 -2.18 -0.99
C LEU A 37 -4.85 -1.40 -0.63
N MET A 38 -5.50 -0.75 -1.61
CA MET A 38 -6.77 -0.08 -1.42
C MET A 38 -7.85 -1.05 -0.95
N ALA A 39 -8.01 -2.19 -1.62
CA ALA A 39 -9.01 -3.20 -1.27
C ALA A 39 -8.79 -3.76 0.13
N ILE A 40 -7.55 -4.14 0.47
CA ILE A 40 -7.19 -4.69 1.79
C ILE A 40 -7.42 -3.63 2.88
N SER A 41 -6.96 -2.39 2.69
CA SER A 41 -7.15 -1.32 3.67
C SER A 41 -8.64 -0.99 3.89
N LEU A 42 -9.48 -1.05 2.85
CA LEU A 42 -10.92 -0.85 2.99
C LEU A 42 -11.59 -2.01 3.73
N GLN A 43 -11.24 -3.26 3.39
CA GLN A 43 -11.77 -4.44 4.08
C GLN A 43 -11.46 -4.39 5.59
N LEU A 44 -10.22 -4.05 5.94
CA LEU A 44 -9.80 -3.92 7.33
C LEU A 44 -10.44 -2.73 8.03
N LEU A 45 -10.63 -1.58 7.36
CA LEU A 45 -11.38 -0.45 7.91
C LEU A 45 -12.83 -0.84 8.24
N PHE A 46 -13.50 -1.55 7.35
CA PHE A 46 -14.87 -1.98 7.60
C PHE A 46 -14.96 -3.04 8.70
N ALA A 47 -13.99 -3.95 8.78
CA ALA A 47 -13.86 -4.90 9.88
C ALA A 47 -13.63 -4.19 11.22
N ALA A 48 -12.75 -3.17 11.25
CA ALA A 48 -12.50 -2.37 12.45
C ALA A 48 -13.72 -1.57 12.90
N ARG A 49 -14.54 -1.07 11.96
CA ARG A 49 -15.84 -0.42 12.24
C ARG A 49 -16.93 -1.38 12.72
N GLY A 50 -16.66 -2.67 12.79
CA GLY A 50 -17.60 -3.67 13.30
C GLY A 50 -18.65 -4.12 12.29
N GLN A 51 -18.33 -4.19 10.99
CA GLN A 51 -19.12 -5.02 10.07
C GLN A 51 -19.16 -6.47 10.61
N GLY A 52 -20.28 -6.85 11.22
CA GLY A 52 -20.47 -8.16 11.88
C GLY A 52 -20.72 -8.12 13.39
N GLY A 53 -20.77 -6.95 14.03
CA GLY A 53 -21.20 -6.79 15.43
C GLY A 53 -20.10 -6.72 16.50
N PHE A 54 -18.82 -6.88 16.13
CA PHE A 54 -17.67 -6.75 17.04
C PHE A 54 -16.57 -5.90 16.41
N HIS A 55 -15.98 -4.98 17.20
CA HIS A 55 -14.79 -4.25 16.78
C HIS A 55 -13.60 -5.22 16.76
N ASP A 56 -13.05 -5.46 15.58
CA ASP A 56 -11.92 -6.39 15.44
C ASP A 56 -10.60 -5.66 15.70
N LEU A 57 -10.07 -5.81 16.91
CA LEU A 57 -8.74 -5.30 17.27
C LEU A 57 -7.64 -5.92 16.38
N ALA A 58 -7.86 -7.13 15.84
CA ALA A 58 -6.95 -7.76 14.90
C ALA A 58 -6.88 -7.03 13.56
N ALA A 59 -7.95 -6.34 13.15
CA ALA A 59 -7.94 -5.53 11.93
C ALA A 59 -6.98 -4.33 12.06
N ILE A 60 -6.95 -3.68 13.23
CA ILE A 60 -6.01 -2.58 13.52
C ILE A 60 -4.56 -3.10 13.49
N VAL A 61 -4.32 -4.25 14.12
CA VAL A 61 -2.99 -4.89 14.12
C VAL A 61 -2.59 -5.28 12.70
N ALA A 62 -3.49 -5.88 11.92
CA ALA A 62 -3.23 -6.23 10.53
C ALA A 62 -2.92 -4.99 9.68
N GLN A 63 -3.65 -3.89 9.86
CA GLN A 63 -3.37 -2.60 9.20
C GLN A 63 -1.94 -2.12 9.51
N GLY A 64 -1.56 -2.15 10.79
CA GLY A 64 -0.27 -1.65 11.28
C GLY A 64 0.93 -2.47 10.81
N PHE A 65 0.78 -3.79 10.66
CA PHE A 65 1.90 -4.66 10.27
C PHE A 65 1.89 -5.07 8.79
N THR A 66 0.87 -4.72 8.00
CA THR A 66 0.81 -5.07 6.57
C THR A 66 0.68 -3.85 5.67
N THR A 67 -0.42 -3.09 5.78
CA THR A 67 -0.73 -2.01 4.84
C THR A 67 0.14 -0.77 5.08
N VAL A 68 0.39 -0.38 6.33
CA VAL A 68 1.28 0.75 6.65
C VAL A 68 2.72 0.50 6.17
N PRO A 69 3.38 -0.63 6.49
CA PRO A 69 4.72 -0.94 5.99
C PRO A 69 4.75 -1.06 4.46
N ALA A 70 3.71 -1.63 3.85
CA ALA A 70 3.62 -1.73 2.40
C ALA A 70 3.50 -0.36 1.71
N LEU A 71 2.71 0.57 2.27
CA LEU A 71 2.61 1.95 1.76
C LEU A 71 3.96 2.68 1.87
N LEU A 72 4.64 2.55 3.01
CA LEU A 72 5.99 3.09 3.20
C LEU A 72 7.01 2.48 2.23
N GLY A 73 6.98 1.17 2.06
CA GLY A 73 7.81 0.46 1.09
C GLY A 73 7.59 0.97 -0.33
N ALA A 74 6.34 1.07 -0.78
CA ALA A 74 6.03 1.58 -2.11
C ALA A 74 6.48 3.03 -2.30
N ALA A 75 6.25 3.90 -1.31
CA ALA A 75 6.70 5.29 -1.34
C ALA A 75 8.23 5.41 -1.42
N THR A 76 8.95 4.64 -0.59
CA THR A 76 10.42 4.62 -0.61
C THR A 76 10.98 4.05 -1.92
N GLY A 77 10.39 2.99 -2.47
CA GLY A 77 10.78 2.44 -3.78
C GLY A 77 10.57 3.43 -4.93
N LEU A 78 9.46 4.17 -4.92
CA LEU A 78 9.18 5.24 -5.88
C LEU A 78 10.14 6.43 -5.71
N ALA A 79 10.42 6.86 -4.47
CA ALA A 79 11.36 7.94 -4.18
C ALA A 79 12.78 7.57 -4.62
N LEU A 80 13.23 6.35 -4.34
CA LEU A 80 14.53 5.84 -4.78
C LEU A 80 14.64 5.78 -6.30
N ALA A 81 13.56 5.35 -6.99
CA ALA A 81 13.49 5.37 -8.43
C ALA A 81 13.60 6.79 -9.00
N HIS A 82 12.94 7.77 -8.36
CA HIS A 82 13.00 9.17 -8.73
C HIS A 82 14.42 9.76 -8.57
N ILE A 83 15.08 9.50 -7.44
CA ILE A 83 16.48 9.92 -7.19
C ILE A 83 17.42 9.34 -8.24
N ARG A 84 17.21 8.07 -8.63
CA ARG A 84 17.97 7.38 -9.69
C ARG A 84 17.58 7.82 -11.11
N ARG A 85 16.72 8.83 -11.27
CA ARG A 85 16.20 9.36 -12.55
C ARG A 85 15.48 8.34 -13.44
N HIS A 86 14.91 7.29 -12.86
CA HIS A 86 14.04 6.39 -13.62
C HIS A 86 12.74 7.13 -13.99
N LYS A 87 12.48 7.25 -15.29
CA LYS A 87 11.29 7.94 -15.81
C LYS A 87 10.06 7.07 -15.59
N ILE A 88 9.26 7.42 -14.60
CA ILE A 88 7.92 6.85 -14.42
C ILE A 88 6.96 7.66 -15.31
N ARG A 89 6.26 7.00 -16.23
CA ARG A 89 5.20 7.64 -17.03
C ARG A 89 3.96 7.88 -16.17
N TRP A 90 4.02 8.90 -15.31
CA TRP A 90 2.90 9.33 -14.45
C TRP A 90 1.74 9.95 -15.23
N ARG A 91 1.99 10.49 -16.43
CA ARG A 91 0.97 11.11 -17.32
C ARG A 91 0.04 10.09 -18.02
N SER A 92 -0.10 8.89 -17.47
CA SER A 92 -0.99 7.85 -17.97
C SER A 92 -2.14 7.64 -16.99
N ALA A 93 -3.31 7.23 -17.47
CA ALA A 93 -4.45 6.82 -16.63
C ALA A 93 -4.02 5.81 -15.54
N PHE A 94 -3.01 4.97 -15.81
CA PHE A 94 -2.42 4.05 -14.83
C PHE A 94 -1.69 4.74 -13.68
N GLY A 95 -1.03 5.87 -13.93
CA GLY A 95 -0.38 6.66 -12.88
C GLY A 95 -1.40 7.33 -11.97
N LEU A 96 -2.46 7.91 -12.56
CA LEU A 96 -3.55 8.54 -11.81
C LEU A 96 -4.29 7.53 -10.94
N THR A 97 -4.66 6.37 -11.50
CA THR A 97 -5.34 5.30 -10.76
C THR A 97 -4.50 4.76 -9.62
N SER A 98 -3.19 4.57 -9.83
CA SER A 98 -2.27 4.15 -8.75
C SER A 98 -2.20 5.21 -7.64
N ALA A 99 -2.12 6.48 -8.00
CA ALA A 99 -2.06 7.59 -7.03
C ALA A 99 -3.33 7.65 -6.17
N VAL A 100 -4.50 7.57 -6.81
CA VAL A 100 -5.80 7.58 -6.14
C VAL A 100 -5.92 6.36 -5.23
N ALA A 101 -5.57 5.17 -5.70
CA ALA A 101 -5.65 3.95 -4.91
C ALA A 101 -4.71 4.00 -3.69
N PHE A 102 -3.48 4.50 -3.84
CA PHE A 102 -2.58 4.73 -2.70
C PHE A 102 -3.13 5.76 -1.72
N ALA A 103 -3.71 6.86 -2.20
CA ALA A 103 -4.33 7.87 -1.36
C ALA A 103 -5.51 7.29 -0.56
N VAL A 104 -6.36 6.49 -1.19
CA VAL A 104 -7.47 5.81 -0.51
C VAL A 104 -6.94 4.78 0.50
N ALA A 105 -5.93 3.99 0.15
CA ALA A 105 -5.33 3.02 1.06
C ALA A 105 -4.72 3.71 2.30
N ALA A 106 -4.06 4.86 2.11
CA ALA A 106 -3.52 5.67 3.20
C ALA A 106 -4.63 6.26 4.06
N ALA A 107 -5.65 6.88 3.44
CA ALA A 107 -6.79 7.45 4.16
C ALA A 107 -7.56 6.39 4.96
N ALA A 108 -7.79 5.20 4.38
CA ALA A 108 -8.44 4.08 5.07
C ALA A 108 -7.60 3.57 6.24
N SER A 109 -6.27 3.54 6.09
CA SER A 109 -5.37 3.16 7.19
C SER A 109 -5.41 4.16 8.34
N VAL A 110 -5.33 5.46 8.03
CA VAL A 110 -5.46 6.51 9.05
C VAL A 110 -6.83 6.45 9.73
N ALA A 111 -7.91 6.31 8.95
CA ALA A 111 -9.26 6.17 9.49
C ALA A 111 -9.41 4.95 10.41
N THR A 112 -8.69 3.86 10.15
CA THR A 112 -8.69 2.64 10.99
C THR A 112 -8.08 2.90 12.36
N PHE A 113 -7.05 3.77 12.46
CA PHE A 113 -6.43 4.14 13.73
C PHE A 113 -7.17 5.26 14.49
N LEU A 114 -8.15 5.91 13.85
CA LEU A 114 -8.96 6.97 14.46
C LEU A 114 -10.31 6.47 15.01
N ILE A 115 -10.62 5.19 14.83
CA ILE A 115 -11.78 4.49 15.42
C ILE A 115 -11.37 3.96 16.79
#